data_AF-A0A940JG96-F1
#
_entry.id   AF-A0A940JG96-F1
#
_cell.length_a   1.000
_cell.length_b   1.000
_cell.length_c   1.000
_cell.angle_alpha   90.00
_cell.angle_beta   90.00
_cell.angle_gamma   90.00
#
_symmetry.space_group_name_H-M   'P 1'
#
loop_
_entity.id
_entity.type
_entity.pdbx_description
1 polymer ?
#
loop_
_entity_poly.entity_id
_entity_poly.type
_entity_poly.pdbx_seq_one_letter_code
_entity_poly.pdbx_strand_id
1 'polypeptide(L)' 'MTFTVAVVGASGRLGGVITSVVEAMPEAELVARIGSKDALDGAFAADVVIEATAPAVSP' A
#
# COMPACT_ATOMS: atom_id res chain seq x y z
N MET A 1 5.24 1.12 19.40
CA MET A 1 4.74 2.23 18.57
C MET A 1 4.24 1.56 17.30
N THR A 2 2.97 1.72 16.98
CA THR A 2 2.38 1.20 15.74
C THR A 2 2.41 2.28 14.67
N PHE A 3 2.48 1.90 13.39
CA PHE A 3 2.40 2.83 12.26
C PHE A 3 1.44 2.29 11.20
N THR A 4 0.84 3.20 10.45
CA THR A 4 -0.14 2.89 9.41
C THR A 4 0.49 2.86 8.04
N VAL A 5 0.05 1.92 7.20
CA VAL A 5 0.60 1.65 5.87
C VAL A 5 -0.48 1.68 4.81
N ALA A 6 -0.22 2.40 3.72
CA ALA A 6 -0.98 2.31 2.48
C ALA A 6 -0.13 1.63 1.40
N VAL A 7 -0.75 0.75 0.60
CA VAL A 7 -0.08 0.08 -0.53
C VAL A 7 -0.72 0.53 -1.84
N VAL A 8 0.08 1.15 -2.72
CA VAL A 8 -0.32 1.52 -4.09
C VAL A 8 0.18 0.46 -5.06
N GLY A 9 -0.71 0.02 -5.97
CA GLY A 9 -0.47 -1.18 -6.77
C GLY A 9 -0.77 -2.48 -6.01
N ALA A 10 -1.63 -2.42 -4.99
CA ALA A 10 -1.91 -3.52 -4.06
C ALA A 10 -2.45 -4.79 -4.76
N SER A 11 -3.08 -4.67 -5.92
CA SER A 11 -3.57 -5.80 -6.72
C SER A 11 -2.50 -6.44 -7.61
N GLY A 12 -1.31 -5.85 -7.72
CA GLY A 12 -0.18 -6.39 -8.47
C GLY A 12 0.50 -7.55 -7.74
N ARG A 13 1.35 -8.30 -8.44
CA ARG A 13 2.07 -9.46 -7.85
C ARG A 13 2.89 -9.05 -6.62
N LEU A 14 3.68 -7.98 -6.74
CA LEU A 14 4.50 -7.48 -5.64
C LEU A 14 3.64 -6.79 -4.57
N GLY A 15 2.64 -6.00 -4.96
CA GLY A 15 1.70 -5.37 -4.04
C GLY A 15 0.97 -6.37 -3.14
N GLY A 16 0.58 -7.53 -3.68
CA GLY A 16 0.01 -8.63 -2.91
C GLY A 16 0.97 -9.16 -1.84
N VAL A 17 2.24 -9.42 -2.20
CA VAL A 17 3.28 -9.86 -1.26
C VAL A 17 3.53 -8.83 -0.17
N ILE A 18 3.70 -7.56 -0.55
CA ILE A 18 3.89 -6.44 0.40
C ILE A 18 2.75 -6.44 1.41
N THR A 19 1.52 -6.55 0.91
CA THR A 19 0.37 -6.47 1.79
C THR A 19 0.32 -7.63 2.79
N SER A 20 0.60 -8.86 2.34
CA SER A 20 0.69 -10.02 3.24
C SER A 20 1.79 -9.88 4.29
N VAL A 21 2.91 -9.23 3.96
CA VAL A 21 3.99 -8.94 4.94
C VAL A 21 3.51 -7.91 5.97
N VAL A 22 2.90 -6.81 5.52
CA VAL A 22 2.37 -5.76 6.40
C VAL A 22 1.31 -6.33 7.36
N GLU A 23 0.38 -7.15 6.86
CA GLU A 23 -0.64 -7.80 7.69
C GLU A 23 -0.07 -8.76 8.75
N ALA A 24 1.15 -9.26 8.54
CA ALA A 24 1.84 -10.14 9.48
C ALA A 24 2.72 -9.38 10.50
N MET A 25 2.90 -8.07 10.33
CA MET A 25 3.72 -7.23 11.21
C MET A 25 2.88 -6.70 12.39
N PRO A 26 3.16 -7.09 13.64
CA PRO A 26 2.39 -6.62 14.80
C PRO A 26 2.51 -5.12 15.06
N GLU A 27 3.54 -4.46 14.54
CA GLU A 27 3.78 -3.03 14.64
C GLU A 27 3.15 -2.20 13.50
N ALA A 28 2.57 -2.84 12.47
CA ALA A 28 2.02 -2.16 11.31
C ALA A 28 0.52 -2.43 11.14
N GLU A 29 -0.22 -1.42 10.70
CA GLU A 29 -1.62 -1.53 10.33
C GLU A 29 -1.81 -1.17 8.86
N LEU A 30 -2.35 -2.08 8.07
CA LEU A 30 -2.71 -1.79 6.68
C LEU A 30 -4.03 -1.01 6.63
N VAL A 31 -3.96 0.28 6.30
CA VAL A 31 -5.13 1.17 6.29
C VAL A 31 -5.68 1.41 4.88
N ALA A 32 -4.90 1.15 3.83
CA ALA A 32 -5.36 1.27 2.44
C ALA A 32 -4.68 0.29 1.47
N ARG A 33 -5.48 -0.27 0.56
CA ARG A 33 -5.04 -1.04 -0.62
C ARG A 33 -5.57 -0.32 -1.85
N ILE A 34 -4.67 0.24 -2.66
CA ILE A 34 -5.04 1.09 -3.79
C ILE A 34 -4.61 0.40 -5.09
N GLY A 35 -5.59 0.02 -5.90
CA GLY A 35 -5.42 -0.54 -7.23
C GLY A 35 -5.49 0.52 -8.33
N SER A 36 -5.39 0.09 -9.59
CA SER A 36 -5.35 0.99 -10.76
C SER A 36 -6.66 1.75 -11.05
N LYS A 37 -7.75 1.42 -10.36
CA LYS A 37 -9.06 2.05 -10.52
C LYS A 37 -9.48 2.88 -9.31
N ASP A 38 -8.69 2.85 -8.24
CA ASP A 38 -9.02 3.50 -6.99
C ASP A 38 -8.46 4.93 -6.97
N ALA A 39 -9.12 5.81 -6.23
CA ALA A 39 -8.58 7.14 -5.96
C ALA A 39 -7.37 7.05 -5.01
N LEU A 40 -6.36 7.90 -5.24
CA LEU A 40 -5.15 7.93 -4.41
C LEU A 40 -5.38 8.54 -3.02
N ASP A 41 -6.52 9.20 -2.78
CA ASP A 41 -6.81 9.91 -1.54
C ASP A 41 -6.68 9.03 -0.29
N GLY A 42 -6.94 7.72 -0.43
CA GLY A 42 -6.77 6.75 0.66
C GLY A 42 -5.32 6.57 1.12
N ALA A 43 -4.31 6.96 0.32
CA ALA A 43 -2.91 6.84 0.69
C ALA A 43 -2.50 7.88 1.75
N PHE A 44 -3.15 9.05 1.77
CA PHE A 44 -2.81 10.14 2.68
C PHE A 44 -3.23 9.88 4.13
N ALA A 45 -4.01 8.82 4.38
CA ALA A 45 -4.37 8.40 5.73
C ALA A 45 -3.25 7.60 6.43
N ALA A 46 -2.21 7.18 5.70
CA ALA A 46 -1.13 6.35 6.22
C ALA A 46 0.11 7.16 6.60
N ASP A 47 0.83 6.70 7.63
CA ASP A 47 2.15 7.21 8.02
C ASP A 47 3.21 6.89 6.95
N VAL A 48 3.06 5.74 6.28
CA VAL A 48 3.96 5.25 5.23
C VAL A 48 3.17 4.77 4.01
N VAL A 49 3.61 5.18 2.82
CA VAL A 49 3.10 4.66 1.54
C VAL A 49 4.15 3.75 0.91
N ILE A 50 3.76 2.53 0.54
CA ILE A 50 4.57 1.62 -0.25
C ILE A 50 3.99 1.55 -1.66
N GLU A 51 4.74 2.03 -2.64
CA GLU A 51 4.34 2.02 -4.04
C GLU A 51 4.99 0.87 -4.81
N ALA A 52 4.17 0.02 -5.41
CA ALA A 52 4.57 -1.12 -6.24
C ALA A 52 3.76 -1.14 -7.54
N THR A 53 4.00 -0.15 -8.39
CA THR A 53 3.31 0.11 -9.65
C THR A 53 4.25 -0.10 -10.84
N ALA A 54 3.73 0.08 -12.07
CA ALA A 54 4.58 0.05 -13.25
C ALA A 54 5.22 1.44 -13.47
N PRO A 55 6.47 1.52 -13.99
CA PRO A 55 7.12 2.81 -14.22
C PRO A 55 6.32 3.81 -15.07
N ALA A 56 5.46 3.31 -15.97
CA ALA A 56 4.65 4.15 -16.86
C ALA A 56 3.46 4.85 -16.17
N VAL A 57 3.12 4.48 -14.93
CA VAL A 57 1.97 5.03 -14.18
C VAL A 57 2.39 5.83 -12.93
N SER A 58 3.69 5.94 -12.67
CA SER A 58 4.28 6.73 -11.60
C SER A 58 4.96 7.97 -12.21
N PRO A 59 4.60 9.21 -11.82
CA PRO A 59 5.27 10.43 -12.29
C PRO A 59 6.74 10.55 -11.86
#